data_AF-A0A9E2KQ23-F1
#
_entry.id   AF-A0A9E2KQ23-F1
#
_cell.length_a   1.000
_cell.length_b   1.000
_cell.length_c   1.000
_cell.angle_alpha   90.00
_cell.angle_beta   90.00
_cell.angle_gamma   90.00
#
_symmetry.space_group_name_H-M   'P 1'
#
loop_
_entity.id
_entity.type
_entity.pdbx_description
1 polymer ?
#
loop_
_entity_poly.entity_id
_entity_poly.type
_entity_poly.pdbx_seq_one_letter_code
_entity_poly.pdbx_strand_id
1 'polypeptide(L)'
;MSFSSLMTSGLIALNKKNHAQGNAIFNTLQQFSSAVGTALAGTLIAISQNVQSLRKPIATSIGARWTFIVLFILLICSLIIRLIFVPKYKDANKN
;
A
#
# COMPACT_ATOMS: atom_id res chain seq x y z
N MET A 1 1.77 -14.27 -0.99
CA MET A 1 2.71 -15.10 -0.20
C MET A 1 3.88 -14.28 0.40
N SER A 2 4.33 -13.18 -0.20
CA SER A 2 5.48 -12.40 0.30
C SER A 2 5.24 -11.56 1.57
N PHE A 3 3.98 -11.21 1.92
CA PHE A 3 3.69 -10.40 3.11
C PHE A 3 3.90 -11.17 4.42
N SER A 4 3.58 -12.47 4.43
CA SER A 4 3.89 -13.37 5.55
C SER A 4 5.40 -13.51 5.74
N SER A 5 6.18 -13.54 4.66
CA SER A 5 7.64 -13.59 4.73
C SER A 5 8.23 -12.34 5.38
N LEU A 6 7.71 -11.15 5.04
CA LEU A 6 8.11 -9.88 5.66
C LEU A 6 7.72 -9.80 7.14
N MET A 7 6.49 -10.20 7.47
CA MET A 7 6.01 -10.29 8.86
C MET A 7 6.90 -11.23 9.68
N THR A 8 7.17 -12.44 9.17
CA THR A 8 8.05 -13.42 9.81
C THR A 8 9.48 -12.88 9.97
N SER A 9 10.06 -12.23 8.95
CA SER A 9 11.40 -11.61 9.08
C SER A 9 11.44 -10.50 10.14
N GLY A 10 10.40 -9.66 10.24
CA GLY A 10 10.30 -8.64 11.29
C GLY A 10 10.11 -9.21 12.69
N LEU A 11 9.38 -10.32 12.82
CA LEU A 11 9.18 -11.06 14.07
C LEU A 11 10.44 -11.79 14.53
N ILE A 12 11.24 -12.34 13.61
CA ILE A 12 12.52 -13.00 13.94
C ILE A 12 13.52 -12.00 14.55
N ALA A 13 13.43 -10.70 14.22
CA ALA A 13 14.23 -9.64 14.83
C ALA A 13 13.81 -9.30 16.28
N LEU A 14 12.67 -9.82 16.76
CA LEU A 14 12.14 -9.63 18.12
C LEU A 14 12.35 -10.89 18.97
N ASN A 15 12.57 -10.72 20.28
CA ASN A 15 12.66 -11.83 21.22
C ASN A 15 11.32 -12.60 21.28
N LYS A 16 11.33 -13.93 21.45
CA LYS A 16 10.14 -14.81 21.34
C LYS A 16 8.95 -14.36 22.21
N LYS A 17 9.20 -13.76 23.37
CA LYS A 17 8.17 -13.18 24.26
C LYS A 17 7.36 -12.04 23.63
N ASN A 18 7.95 -11.33 22.66
CA ASN A 18 7.34 -10.17 22.02
C ASN A 18 6.66 -10.51 20.68
N HIS A 19 6.64 -11.79 20.27
CA HIS A 19 6.08 -12.19 18.98
C HIS A 19 4.57 -11.97 18.92
N ALA A 20 3.85 -12.21 20.01
CA ALA A 20 2.42 -11.95 20.08
C ALA A 20 2.09 -10.46 19.86
N GLN A 21 2.87 -9.56 20.46
CA GLN A 21 2.71 -8.11 20.29
C GLN A 21 3.14 -7.66 18.89
N GLY A 22 4.25 -8.20 18.36
CA GLY A 22 4.71 -7.91 17.00
C GLY A 22 3.66 -8.30 15.95
N ASN A 23 3.04 -9.47 16.08
CA ASN A 23 1.96 -9.90 15.19
C ASN A 23 0.73 -8.99 15.29
N ALA A 24 0.35 -8.57 16.50
CA ALA A 24 -0.75 -7.64 16.69
C ALA A 24 -0.48 -6.28 16.02
N ILE A 25 0.74 -5.73 16.18
CA ILE A 25 1.15 -4.47 15.53
C ILE A 25 1.14 -4.61 14.01
N PHE A 26 1.72 -5.68 13.45
CA PHE A 26 1.69 -5.92 12.01
C PHE A 26 0.27 -6.03 11.48
N ASN A 27 -0.63 -6.72 12.18
CA ASN A 27 -2.01 -6.87 11.75
C ASN A 27 -2.78 -5.54 11.84
N THR A 28 -2.57 -4.74 12.89
CA THR A 28 -3.17 -3.40 13.02
C THR A 28 -2.66 -2.45 11.93
N LEU A 29 -1.35 -2.43 11.66
CA LEU A 29 -0.77 -1.61 10.59
C LEU A 29 -1.30 -2.01 9.22
N GLN A 30 -1.44 -3.32 8.95
CA GLN A 30 -2.00 -3.81 7.69
C GLN A 30 -3.46 -3.42 7.51
N GLN A 31 -4.30 -3.60 8.54
CA GLN A 31 -5.71 -3.22 8.48
C GLN A 31 -5.89 -1.71 8.38
N PHE A 32 -5.11 -0.94 9.12
CA PHE A 32 -5.09 0.52 9.05
C PHE A 32 -4.71 1.00 7.64
N SER A 33 -3.63 0.46 7.06
CA SER A 33 -3.18 0.83 5.72
C SER A 33 -4.23 0.48 4.65
N SER A 34 -4.96 -0.63 4.84
CA SER A 34 -6.05 -1.03 3.95
C SER A 34 -7.28 -0.12 4.07
N ALA A 35 -7.62 0.31 5.30
CA ALA A 35 -8.68 1.28 5.56
C ALA A 35 -8.38 2.65 4.94
N VAL A 36 -7.14 3.13 5.09
CA VAL A 36 -6.67 4.38 4.45
C VAL A 36 -6.76 4.28 2.92
N GLY A 37 -6.31 3.18 2.32
CA GLY A 37 -6.42 2.98 0.87
C GLY A 37 -7.86 3.01 0.35
N THR A 38 -8.79 2.40 1.10
CA THR A 38 -10.22 2.39 0.76
C THR A 38 -10.83 3.79 0.88
N ALA A 39 -10.52 4.52 1.95
CA ALA A 39 -10.99 5.90 2.16
C ALA A 39 -10.49 6.84 1.06
N LEU A 40 -9.23 6.70 0.63
CA LEU A 40 -8.66 7.47 -0.48
C LEU A 40 -9.39 7.18 -1.80
N ALA A 41 -9.61 5.91 -2.14
CA ALA A 41 -10.35 5.54 -3.35
C ALA A 41 -11.79 6.07 -3.35
N GLY A 42 -12.51 5.93 -2.22
CA GLY A 42 -13.87 6.46 -2.08
C GLY A 42 -13.93 7.99 -2.20
N THR A 43 -12.95 8.69 -1.64
CA THR A 43 -12.84 10.15 -1.73
C THR A 43 -12.61 10.61 -3.18
N LEU A 44 -11.72 9.93 -3.92
CA LEU A 44 -11.45 10.25 -5.33
C LEU A 44 -12.70 10.04 -6.20
N ILE A 45 -13.48 8.98 -5.95
CA ILE A 45 -14.75 8.73 -6.64
C ILE A 45 -15.78 9.81 -6.28
N ALA A 46 -15.91 10.16 -4.99
CA ALA A 46 -16.84 11.17 -4.52
C ALA A 46 -16.55 12.56 -5.10
N ILE A 47 -15.27 12.96 -5.16
CA ILE A 47 -14.83 14.20 -5.82
C ILE A 47 -15.28 14.20 -7.28
N SER A 48 -15.11 13.08 -7.99
CA SER A 48 -15.53 12.99 -9.39
C SER A 48 -17.05 13.02 -9.60
N GLN A 49 -17.83 12.59 -8.61
CA GLN A 49 -19.30 12.66 -8.66
C GLN A 49 -19.84 14.05 -8.30
N ASN A 50 -19.05 14.90 -7.63
CA ASN A 50 -19.42 16.26 -7.24
C ASN A 50 -19.36 17.28 -8.40
N VAL A 51 -18.75 16.90 -9.53
CA VAL A 51 -18.72 17.75 -10.74
C VAL A 51 -20.10 17.78 -11.38
N GLN A 52 -20.86 18.85 -11.09
CA GLN A 52 -22.28 19.04 -11.44
C GLN A 52 -22.58 19.05 -12.96
N SER A 53 -21.55 19.16 -13.80
CA SER A 53 -21.67 19.39 -15.25
C SER A 53 -21.93 18.12 -16.09
N LEU A 54 -21.93 16.92 -15.51
CA LEU A 54 -21.99 15.64 -16.22
C LEU A 54 -23.07 14.71 -15.63
N ARG A 55 -23.78 13.93 -16.48
CA ARG A 55 -24.69 12.86 -16.02
C ARG A 55 -23.89 11.89 -15.12
N LYS A 56 -24.42 11.57 -13.94
CA LYS A 56 -23.77 10.74 -12.89
C LYS A 56 -23.03 9.47 -13.39
N PRO A 57 -23.53 8.70 -14.39
CA PRO A 57 -22.80 7.54 -14.92
C PRO A 57 -21.52 7.92 -15.66
N ILE A 58 -21.55 9.03 -16.41
CA ILE A 58 -20.42 9.55 -17.19
C ILE A 58 -19.39 10.19 -16.25
N ALA A 59 -19.86 10.91 -15.23
CA ALA A 59 -18.99 11.48 -14.20
C ALA A 59 -18.26 10.37 -13.40
N THR A 60 -18.93 9.24 -13.13
CA THR A 60 -18.34 8.11 -12.40
C THR A 60 -17.31 7.36 -13.26
N SER A 61 -17.55 7.17 -14.56
CA SER A 61 -16.58 6.47 -15.44
C SER A 61 -15.31 7.29 -15.67
N ILE A 62 -15.44 8.61 -15.81
CA ILE A 62 -14.30 9.54 -15.88
C ILE A 62 -13.56 9.55 -14.54
N GLY A 63 -14.29 9.61 -13.42
CA GLY A 63 -13.73 9.54 -12.07
C GLY A 63 -12.96 8.28 -11.76
N ALA A 64 -13.50 7.13 -12.15
CA ALA A 64 -12.83 5.84 -12.00
C ALA A 64 -11.51 5.81 -12.79
N ARG A 65 -11.49 6.40 -13.99
CA ARG A 65 -10.26 6.49 -14.80
C ARG A 65 -9.19 7.35 -14.14
N TRP A 66 -9.56 8.52 -13.61
CA TRP A 66 -8.62 9.39 -12.88
C TRP A 66 -8.17 8.77 -11.56
N THR A 67 -9.08 8.14 -10.82
CA THR A 67 -8.77 7.38 -9.60
C THR A 67 -7.76 6.28 -9.90
N PHE A 68 -7.97 5.53 -10.99
CA PHE A 68 -7.04 4.48 -11.42
C PHE A 68 -5.67 5.05 -11.78
N ILE A 69 -5.60 6.18 -12.51
CA ILE A 69 -4.33 6.84 -12.85
C ILE A 69 -3.59 7.30 -11.59
N VAL A 70 -4.28 7.93 -10.63
CA VAL A 70 -3.67 8.37 -9.36
C VAL A 70 -3.14 7.18 -8.56
N LEU A 71 -3.92 6.10 -8.44
CA LEU A 71 -3.49 4.87 -7.77
C LEU A 71 -2.30 4.22 -8.50
N PHE A 72 -2.28 4.27 -9.83
CA PHE A 72 -1.17 3.75 -10.64
C PHE A 72 0.11 4.56 -10.44
N ILE A 73 0.02 5.89 -10.38
CA ILE A 73 1.17 6.75 -10.07
C ILE A 73 1.70 6.46 -8.67
N LEU A 74 0.81 6.33 -7.67
CA LEU A 74 1.20 5.97 -6.31
C LEU A 74 1.88 4.60 -6.23
N LEU A 75 1.43 3.63 -7.02
CA LEU A 75 2.07 2.32 -7.15
C LEU A 75 3.49 2.45 -7.71
N ILE A 76 3.68 3.22 -8.79
CA ILE A 76 5.00 3.45 -9.40
C ILE A 76 5.93 4.18 -8.43
N CYS A 77 5.47 5.24 -7.74
CA CYS A 77 6.25 5.91 -6.69
C CYS A 77 6.68 4.93 -5.59
N SER A 78 5.77 4.08 -5.13
CA SER A 78 6.07 3.06 -4.11
C SER A 78 7.11 2.05 -4.60
N LEU A 79 7.05 1.67 -5.88
CA LEU A 79 8.03 0.78 -6.51
C LEU A 79 9.41 1.45 -6.60
N ILE A 80 9.47 2.72 -6.99
CA ILE A 80 10.72 3.49 -7.09
C ILE A 80 11.38 3.61 -5.72
N ILE A 81 10.60 3.99 -4.69
CA ILE A 81 11.08 4.09 -3.31
C ILE A 81 11.66 2.75 -2.86
N ARG A 82 10.96 1.64 -3.14
CA ARG A 82 11.48 0.29 -2.82
C ARG A 82 12.81 0.02 -3.53
N LEU A 83 12.95 0.37 -4.81
CA LEU A 83 14.17 0.13 -5.57
C LEU A 83 15.36 0.98 -5.08
N ILE A 84 15.11 2.19 -4.59
CA ILE A 84 16.14 3.08 -4.04
C ILE A 84 16.54 2.64 -2.63
N PHE A 85 15.56 2.32 -1.79
CA PHE A 85 15.74 2.14 -0.35
C PHE A 85 16.04 0.70 0.08
N VAL A 86 15.80 -0.30 -0.78
CA VAL A 86 16.27 -1.67 -0.54
C VAL A 86 17.72 -1.74 -1.00
N PRO A 87 18.72 -1.72 -0.09
CA PRO A 87 20.10 -1.92 -0.49
C PRO A 87 20.22 -3.28 -1.18
N LYS A 88 20.84 -3.31 -2.36
CA LYS A 88 21.23 -4.58 -2.98
C LYS A 88 22.14 -5.30 -2.01
N TYR A 89 21.70 -6.44 -1.48
CA TYR A 89 22.56 -7.32 -0.71
C TYR A 89 23.72 -7.72 -1.62
N LYS A 90 24.89 -7.14 -1.38
CA LYS A 90 26.13 -7.50 -2.05
C LYS A 90 26.60 -8.77 -1.36
N ASP A 91 26.50 -9.89 -2.06
CA ASP A 91 26.99 -11.19 -1.59
C ASP A 91 28.45 -11.05 -1.15
N ALA A 92 28.65 -10.94 0.16
CA ALA A 92 29.96 -10.92 0.79
C ALA A 92 30.45 -12.36 0.95
N ASN A 93 30.58 -13.10 -0.15
CA ASN A 93 31.40 -14.31 -0.20
C ASN A 93 31.67 -14.73 -1.66
N LYS A 94 32.64 -14.07 -2.29
CA LYS A 94 33.43 -14.72 -3.34
C LYS A 94 34.86 -14.82 -2.80
N ASN A 95 35.12 -15.96 -2.17
CA ASN A 95 36.46 -16.52 -2.04
C ASN A 95 37.05 -16.76 -3.44
#